data_AF-A0A2D7BV78-F1
#
_entry.id   AF-A0A2D7BV78-F1
#
_cell.length_a   1.000
_cell.length_b   1.000
_cell.length_c   1.000
_cell.angle_alpha   90.00
_cell.angle_beta   90.00
_cell.angle_gamma   90.00
#
_symmetry.space_group_name_H-M   'P 1'
#
loop_
_entity.id
_entity.type
_entity.pdbx_description
1 polymer ?
#
loop_
_entity_poly.entity_id
_entity_poly.type
_entity_poly.pdbx_seq_one_letter_code
_entity_poly.pdbx_strand_id
1 'polypeptide(L)' 'MLVRFINRGWKTDDGMKEVDIVATELNEFTNAPQLRIANPWWTGDTLVCEWTNNEWVCDLD' A
#
# COMPACT_ATOMS: atom_id res chain seq x y z
N MET A 1 10.44 0.13 3.58
CA MET A 1 9.23 0.38 4.42
C MET A 1 8.41 -0.90 4.46
N LEU A 2 7.89 -1.31 5.62
CA LEU A 2 7.09 -2.54 5.72
C LEU A 2 5.62 -2.23 5.42
N VAL A 3 5.02 -2.94 4.47
CA VAL A 3 3.63 -2.78 4.03
C VAL A 3 2.96 -4.16 3.98
N ARG A 4 1.74 -4.27 4.52
CA ARG A 4 0.90 -5.46 4.38
C ARG A 4 0.13 -5.38 3.06
N PHE A 5 0.12 -6.46 2.32
CA PHE A 5 -0.63 -6.56 1.08
C PHE A 5 -1.84 -7.45 1.30
N ILE A 6 -3.03 -6.91 1.03
CA ILE A 6 -4.28 -7.65 1.10
C ILE A 6 -4.96 -7.57 -0.26
N ASN A 7 -5.78 -8.56 -0.57
CA ASN A 7 -6.72 -8.47 -1.68
C ASN A 7 -8.13 -8.74 -1.13
N ARG A 8 -8.91 -7.68 -0.93
CA ARG A 8 -10.26 -7.82 -0.35
C ARG A 8 -11.23 -8.55 -1.28
N GLY A 9 -11.12 -8.35 -2.60
CA GLY A 9 -11.94 -9.03 -3.61
C GLY A 9 -11.79 -10.55 -3.59
N TRP A 10 -10.55 -11.02 -3.35
CA TRP A 10 -10.22 -12.45 -3.29
C TRP A 10 -10.11 -13.00 -1.86
N LYS A 11 -10.25 -12.15 -0.84
CA LYS A 11 -10.13 -12.48 0.59
C LYS A 11 -8.78 -13.12 0.94
N THR A 12 -7.71 -12.63 0.34
CA THR A 12 -6.33 -13.09 0.61
C THR A 12 -5.52 -12.03 1.35
N ASP A 13 -4.55 -12.50 2.14
CA ASP A 13 -3.50 -11.68 2.77
C ASP A 13 -2.17 -12.21 2.23
N ASP A 14 -1.50 -11.41 1.40
CA ASP A 14 -0.21 -11.71 0.77
C ASP A 14 0.98 -11.39 1.69
N GLY A 15 0.68 -10.99 2.94
CA GLY A 15 1.62 -10.77 4.01
C GLY A 15 2.35 -9.43 3.92
N MET A 16 3.39 -9.33 4.75
CA MET A 16 4.25 -8.15 4.84
C MET A 16 5.38 -8.21 3.80
N LYS A 17 5.66 -7.08 3.13
CA LYS A 17 6.83 -6.92 2.26
C LYS A 17 7.53 -5.60 2.52
N GLU A 18 8.86 -5.61 2.40
CA GLU A 18 9.64 -4.38 2.36
C GLU A 18 9.57 -3.78 0.96
N VAL A 19 9.23 -2.49 0.90
CA VAL A 19 9.09 -1.72 -0.35
C VAL A 19 9.75 -0.35 -0.24
N ASP A 20 10.10 0.20 -1.39
CA ASP A 20 10.57 1.57 -1.52
C ASP A 20 9.41 2.55 -1.61
N ILE A 21 9.54 3.68 -0.90
CA ILE A 21 8.58 4.78 -0.96
C ILE A 21 8.94 5.67 -2.15
N VAL A 22 7.97 5.89 -3.01
CA VAL A 22 8.07 6.77 -4.19
C VAL A 22 7.57 8.18 -3.84
N ALA A 23 6.45 8.29 -3.12
CA ALA A 23 5.90 9.57 -2.66
C ALA A 23 5.08 9.44 -1.37
N THR A 24 4.93 10.55 -0.66
CA THR A 24 4.10 10.73 0.54
C THR A 24 3.07 11.81 0.27
N GLU A 25 1.79 11.48 0.39
CA GLU A 25 0.66 12.35 0.03
C GLU A 25 -0.47 12.23 1.07
N LEU A 26 -1.49 13.07 0.97
CA LEU A 26 -2.75 12.92 1.71
C LEU A 26 -3.85 12.51 0.73
N ASN A 27 -4.71 11.57 1.14
CA ASN A 27 -5.92 11.24 0.40
C ASN A 27 -6.79 12.49 0.26
N GLU A 28 -7.18 12.84 -0.96
CA GLU A 28 -7.92 14.07 -1.26
C GLU A 28 -9.33 14.14 -0.63
N PHE A 29 -9.93 13.00 -0.31
CA PHE A 29 -11.28 12.91 0.27
C PHE A 29 -11.24 12.79 1.79
N THR A 30 -10.33 11.98 2.33
CA THR A 30 -10.30 11.65 3.76
C THR A 30 -9.25 12.44 4.54
N ASN A 31 -8.32 13.13 3.84
CA ASN A 31 -7.10 13.71 4.40
C ASN A 31 -6.24 12.71 5.19
N ALA A 32 -6.47 11.41 4.99
CA ALA A 32 -5.66 10.37 5.62
C ALA A 32 -4.28 10.29 4.93
N PRO A 33 -3.21 9.96 5.66
CA PRO A 33 -1.90 9.70 5.07
C PRO A 33 -1.94 8.57 4.04
N GLN A 34 -1.31 8.80 2.88
CA GLN A 34 -1.10 7.81 1.82
C GLN A 34 0.36 7.77 1.41
N LEU A 35 0.83 6.58 1.04
CA LEU A 35 2.12 6.40 0.37
C LEU A 35 1.92 5.86 -1.03
N ARG A 36 2.67 6.40 -1.97
CA ARG A 36 2.95 5.73 -3.24
C ARG A 36 4.22 4.93 -3.07
N ILE A 37 4.16 3.64 -3.35
CA ILE A 37 5.27 2.68 -3.18
C ILE A 37 5.62 2.02 -4.51
N ALA A 38 6.86 1.55 -4.65
CA ALA A 38 7.23 0.70 -5.79
C ALA A 38 6.48 -0.64 -5.70
N ASN A 39 5.95 -1.11 -6.81
CA ASN A 39 5.26 -2.39 -6.87
C ASN A 39 6.29 -3.54 -6.73
N PRO A 40 6.20 -4.41 -5.70
CA PRO A 40 7.19 -5.47 -5.48
C PRO A 40 7.07 -6.64 -6.47
N TRP A 41 6.02 -6.70 -7.28
CA TRP A 41 5.81 -7.73 -8.30
C TRP A 41 6.10 -7.25 -9.73
N TRP A 42 5.92 -5.96 -10.02
CA TRP A 42 6.07 -5.41 -11.36
C TRP A 42 6.94 -4.14 -11.37
N THR A 43 8.19 -4.30 -11.79
CA THR A 43 9.14 -3.19 -11.91
C THR A 43 8.61 -2.08 -12.82
N GLY A 44 8.68 -0.84 -12.33
CA GLY A 44 8.23 0.35 -13.06
C GLY A 44 6.78 0.74 -12.77
N ASP A 45 6.04 -0.09 -12.03
CA ASP A 45 4.71 0.23 -11.54
C ASP A 45 4.73 0.73 -10.09
N THR A 46 3.69 1.46 -9.68
CA THR A 46 3.54 1.96 -8.31
C THR A 46 2.18 1.60 -7.74
N LEU A 47 2.15 1.28 -6.46
CA LEU A 47 0.92 1.02 -5.71
C LEU A 47 0.69 2.13 -4.67
N VAL A 48 -0.55 2.26 -4.22
CA VAL A 48 -0.92 3.19 -3.15
C VAL A 48 -1.28 2.39 -1.91
N CYS A 49 -0.72 2.76 -0.76
CA CYS A 49 -1.10 2.18 0.52
C CYS A 49 -1.55 3.26 1.51
N GLU A 50 -2.43 2.85 2.42
CA GLU A 50 -3.07 3.70 3.42
C GLU A 50 -2.67 3.24 4.82
N TRP A 51 -2.63 4.17 5.78
CA TRP A 51 -2.38 3.85 7.17
C TRP A 51 -3.68 3.42 7.87
N THR A 52 -3.75 2.16 8.28
CA THR A 52 -4.93 1.60 8.96
C THR A 52 -4.50 0.62 10.03
N ASN A 53 -5.21 0.59 11.16
CA ASN A 53 -4.93 -0.33 12.29
C ASN A 53 -3.45 -0.38 12.73
N ASN A 54 -2.76 0.76 12.72
CA ASN A 54 -1.33 0.91 13.04
C ASN A 54 -0.37 0.18 12.07
N GLU A 55 -0.78 -0.06 10.84
CA GLU A 55 0.09 -0.58 9.77
C GLU A 55 -0.21 0.10 8.42
N TRP A 56 0.78 0.09 7.53
CA TRP A 56 0.56 0.47 6.14
C TRP A 56 -0.03 -0.72 5.40
N VAL A 57 -1.16 -0.51 4.73
CA VAL A 57 -1.87 -1.56 3.99
C VAL A 57 -2.07 -1.14 2.55
N CYS A 58 -1.60 -1.98 1.63
CA CYS A 58 -1.92 -1.90 0.22
C CYS A 58 -3.05 -2.90 -0.07
N ASP A 59 -4.21 -2.41 -0.47
CA ASP A 59 -5.26 -3.26 -1.04
C ASP A 59 -4.99 -3.46 -2.53
N LEU A 60 -5.08 -4.69 -3.01
CA LEU A 60 -4.82 -5.09 -4.39
C LEU A 60 -6.10 -5.25 -5.22
N ASP A 61 -7.26 -4.95 -4.62
CA ASP A 61 -8.58 -4.94 -5.26
C ASP A 61 -8.97 -3.53 -5.76
#